data_AF-A0AAV9BD27-F1
#
_entry.id   AF-A0AAV9BD27-F1
#
_cell.length_a   1.000
_cell.length_b   1.000
_cell.length_c   1.000
_cell.angle_alpha   90.00
_cell.angle_beta   90.00
_cell.angle_gamma   90.00
#
_symmetry.space_group_name_H-M   'P 1'
#
loop_
_entity.id
_entity.type
_entity.pdbx_description
1 polymer ?
#
loop_
_entity_poly.entity_id
_entity_poly.type
_entity_poly.pdbx_seq_one_letter_code
_entity_poly.pdbx_strand_id
1 'polypeptide(L)'
;MDDILRRIIKELFHEKKDGIPQGIDGMDSRGLAEKLHEILETKRYLIVVDDVWKERVWSAIKYVFPDSTSNRRIMSTTRDDETASSLASSNHFLKIEPLKYEMAWKLFCSIPFRNDLEGICPQELWDSARAIVDRCGGLSLAIVTLGGLLYSKHSVEEWRRTLESLNWLLNNENSLIERVSNILMLSFYDLPHYLKNCFLYCSAFPEDYLIKRKKIIRLWVAEGFVEERGERTMEEVAEEYLHKLILKNMLIVADTNNWGRLRACHMHDIVREVVISISKKQNFCMRLETRSPSCKSSRLSIN
;
A
#
# COMPACT_ATOMS: atom_id res chain seq x y z
N MET A 1 12.10 -8.22 18.43
CA MET A 1 13.46 -8.49 17.89
C MET A 1 13.48 -9.89 17.29
N ASP A 2 13.02 -10.88 18.05
CA ASP A 2 12.92 -12.29 17.67
C ASP A 2 12.19 -12.48 16.35
N ASP A 3 11.03 -11.84 16.18
CA ASP A 3 10.25 -11.92 14.95
C ASP A 3 11.01 -11.42 13.72
N ILE A 4 11.80 -10.34 13.87
CA ILE A 4 12.59 -9.76 12.77
C ILE A 4 13.70 -10.73 12.38
N LEU A 5 14.47 -11.22 13.36
CA LEU A 5 15.57 -12.16 13.10
C LEU A 5 15.06 -13.48 12.52
N ARG A 6 13.97 -14.03 13.07
CA ARG A 6 13.29 -15.21 12.53
C ARG A 6 12.84 -14.99 11.10
N ARG A 7 12.25 -13.83 10.79
CA ARG A 7 11.80 -13.50 9.44
C ARG A 7 12.98 -13.42 8.48
N ILE A 8 14.07 -12.73 8.84
CA ILE A 8 15.28 -12.67 8.02
C ILE A 8 15.83 -14.07 7.72
N ILE A 9 15.95 -14.92 8.74
CA ILE A 9 16.44 -16.29 8.55
C ILE A 9 15.49 -17.06 7.61
N LYS A 10 14.18 -17.03 7.85
CA LYS A 10 13.21 -17.74 7.00
C LYS A 10 13.25 -17.28 5.54
N GLU A 11 13.35 -15.98 5.28
CA GLU A 11 13.47 -15.44 3.91
C GLU A 11 14.76 -15.91 3.22
N LEU A 12 15.90 -15.90 3.92
CA LEU A 12 17.19 -16.35 3.36
C LEU A 12 17.18 -17.83 2.92
N PHE A 13 16.41 -18.69 3.60
CA PHE A 13 16.27 -20.10 3.22
C PHE A 13 15.17 -20.31 2.16
N HIS A 14 14.09 -19.53 2.21
CA HIS A 14 13.01 -19.58 1.23
C HIS A 14 13.51 -19.25 -0.18
N GLU A 15 14.35 -18.22 -0.33
CA GLU A 15 14.94 -17.85 -1.63
C GLU A 15 15.81 -18.97 -2.24
N LYS A 16 16.47 -19.77 -1.40
CA LYS A 16 17.37 -20.84 -1.87
C LYS A 16 16.68 -22.17 -2.14
N LYS A 17 15.39 -22.30 -1.83
CA LYS A 17 14.66 -23.59 -1.75
C LYS A 17 15.34 -24.59 -0.79
N ASP A 18 16.13 -24.08 0.14
CA ASP A 18 16.75 -24.88 1.18
C ASP A 18 15.71 -25.14 2.29
N GLY A 19 15.78 -26.31 2.94
CA GLY A 19 14.94 -26.58 4.10
C GLY A 19 15.25 -25.60 5.24
N ILE A 20 14.22 -24.98 5.82
CA ILE A 20 14.37 -24.12 7.01
C ILE A 20 15.04 -24.95 8.12
N PRO A 21 16.10 -24.46 8.78
CA PRO A 21 16.74 -25.18 9.88
C PRO A 21 15.74 -25.53 10.99
N GLN A 22 15.77 -26.78 11.45
CA GLN A 22 14.91 -27.24 12.55
C GLN A 22 15.22 -26.45 13.83
N GLY A 23 14.17 -26.09 14.60
CA GLY A 23 14.30 -25.44 15.90
C GLY A 23 14.31 -23.90 15.89
N ILE A 24 14.29 -23.23 14.73
CA ILE A 24 14.24 -21.75 14.66
C ILE A 24 13.04 -21.18 15.42
N ASP A 25 11.88 -21.86 15.35
CA ASP A 25 10.67 -21.38 16.02
C ASP A 25 10.74 -21.46 17.56
N GLY A 26 11.73 -22.16 18.12
CA GLY A 26 11.99 -22.24 19.56
C GLY A 26 13.13 -21.36 20.08
N MET A 27 13.94 -20.74 19.20
CA MET A 27 15.14 -19.99 19.60
C MET A 27 14.81 -18.61 20.17
N ASP A 28 15.53 -18.20 21.20
CA ASP A 28 15.48 -16.83 21.71
C ASP A 28 16.25 -15.85 20.80
N SER A 29 16.16 -14.55 21.08
CA SER A 29 16.82 -13.50 20.27
C SER A 29 18.30 -13.75 20.06
N ARG A 30 18.99 -14.28 21.09
CA ARG A 30 20.43 -14.51 21.07
C ARG A 30 20.79 -15.68 20.16
N GLY A 31 20.11 -16.82 20.31
CA GLY A 31 20.31 -17.97 19.44
C GLY A 31 20.00 -17.66 17.97
N LEU A 32 18.97 -16.85 17.71
CA LEU A 32 18.67 -16.36 16.37
C LEU A 32 19.76 -15.46 15.80
N ALA A 33 20.30 -14.54 16.61
CA ALA A 33 21.39 -13.66 16.21
C ALA A 33 22.66 -14.46 15.88
N GLU A 34 23.06 -15.37 16.77
CA GLU A 34 24.23 -16.24 16.56
C GLU A 34 24.06 -17.10 15.30
N LYS A 35 22.87 -17.67 15.09
CA LYS A 35 22.60 -18.48 13.91
C LYS A 35 22.64 -17.66 12.62
N LEU A 36 22.03 -16.48 12.62
CA LEU A 36 22.04 -15.58 11.47
C LEU A 36 23.46 -15.12 11.15
N HIS A 37 24.27 -14.82 12.18
CA HIS A 37 25.68 -14.45 12.00
C HIS A 37 26.47 -15.59 11.32
N GLU A 38 26.37 -16.82 11.83
CA GLU A 38 27.01 -18.02 11.25
C GLU A 38 26.63 -18.21 9.77
N ILE A 39 25.34 -18.03 9.45
CA ILE A 39 24.84 -18.17 8.07
C ILE A 39 25.45 -17.12 7.13
N LEU A 40 25.60 -15.89 7.62
CA LEU A 40 26.03 -14.75 6.82
C LEU A 40 27.56 -14.63 6.73
N GLU A 41 28.30 -15.20 7.66
CA GLU A 41 29.76 -15.10 7.77
C GLU A 41 30.50 -15.59 6.52
N THR A 42 29.97 -16.59 5.82
CA THR A 42 30.59 -17.14 4.60
C THR A 42 29.94 -16.64 3.32
N LYS A 43 28.90 -15.79 3.42
CA LYS A 43 28.08 -15.39 2.27
C LYS A 43 28.33 -13.95 1.82
N ARG A 44 28.07 -13.75 0.52
CA ARG A 44 27.81 -12.43 -0.04
C ARG A 44 26.30 -12.19 0.03
N TYR A 45 25.88 -11.01 0.45
CA TYR A 45 24.48 -10.68 0.61
C TYR A 45 24.19 -9.22 0.35
N LEU A 46 22.99 -8.98 -0.14
CA LEU A 46 22.30 -7.69 -0.09
C LEU A 46 21.02 -7.94 0.71
N ILE A 47 20.90 -7.34 1.89
CA ILE A 47 19.70 -7.43 2.73
C ILE A 47 18.98 -6.10 2.67
N VAL A 48 17.68 -6.12 2.39
CA VAL A 48 16.82 -4.94 2.42
C VAL A 48 15.94 -4.99 3.66
N VAL A 49 16.09 -4.00 4.53
CA VAL A 49 15.26 -3.83 5.73
C VAL A 49 14.28 -2.71 5.46
N ASP A 50 13.06 -3.10 5.07
CA ASP A 50 12.02 -2.15 4.70
C ASP A 50 11.32 -1.56 5.94
N ASP A 51 10.98 -0.28 5.86
CA ASP A 51 10.18 0.49 6.81
C ASP A 51 10.67 0.44 8.27
N VAL A 52 11.86 0.99 8.53
CA VAL A 52 12.43 1.05 9.88
C VAL A 52 11.87 2.24 10.65
N TRP A 53 11.01 1.98 11.64
CA TRP A 53 10.33 3.02 12.43
C TRP A 53 11.16 3.65 13.55
N LYS A 54 12.18 2.96 14.09
CA LYS A 54 12.94 3.42 15.27
C LYS A 54 14.40 2.99 15.21
N GLU A 55 15.31 3.92 15.52
CA GLU A 55 16.75 3.66 15.70
C GLU A 55 17.03 2.42 16.57
N ARG A 56 16.33 2.29 17.71
CA ARG A 56 16.56 1.19 18.66
C ARG A 56 16.43 -0.20 18.03
N VAL A 57 15.56 -0.34 17.03
CA VAL A 57 15.39 -1.61 16.31
C VAL A 57 16.63 -1.93 15.48
N TRP A 58 17.18 -0.93 14.78
CA TRP A 58 18.42 -1.10 14.01
C TRP A 58 19.64 -1.34 14.89
N SER A 59 19.81 -0.54 15.95
CA SER A 59 20.93 -0.68 16.88
C SER A 59 20.99 -2.05 17.54
N ALA A 60 19.84 -2.73 17.66
CA ALA A 60 19.76 -4.10 18.13
C ALA A 60 20.19 -5.16 17.08
N ILE A 61 19.90 -4.95 15.80
CA ILE A 61 20.14 -5.96 14.75
C ILE A 61 21.44 -5.75 13.98
N LYS A 62 22.01 -4.54 13.99
CA LYS A 62 23.21 -4.23 13.18
C LYS A 62 24.39 -5.14 13.49
N TYR A 63 24.57 -5.51 14.76
CA TYR A 63 25.66 -6.38 15.22
C TYR A 63 25.47 -7.86 14.87
N VAL A 64 24.29 -8.24 14.38
CA VAL A 64 24.03 -9.60 13.90
C VAL A 64 24.73 -9.83 12.56
N PHE A 65 24.93 -8.77 11.78
CA PHE A 65 25.55 -8.83 10.48
C PHE A 65 27.09 -8.80 10.60
N PRO A 66 27.81 -9.78 10.04
CA PRO A 66 29.28 -9.81 10.10
C PRO A 66 29.94 -8.58 9.45
N ASP A 67 30.99 -8.06 10.09
CA ASP A 67 31.73 -6.88 9.63
C ASP A 67 32.33 -7.05 8.23
N SER A 68 32.44 -5.91 7.52
CA SER A 68 32.45 -5.87 6.06
C SER A 68 33.75 -6.32 5.39
N THR A 69 33.60 -7.19 4.39
CA THR A 69 34.39 -7.16 3.14
C THR A 69 33.56 -6.43 2.07
N SER A 70 34.14 -6.02 0.94
CA SER A 70 33.49 -5.21 -0.12
C SER A 70 32.22 -5.82 -0.76
N ASN A 71 31.85 -7.05 -0.42
CA ASN A 71 30.80 -7.84 -1.05
C ASN A 71 29.55 -8.09 -0.18
N ARG A 72 29.37 -7.35 0.93
CA ARG A 72 28.23 -7.44 1.85
C ARG A 72 27.57 -6.08 1.99
N ARG A 73 26.26 -5.99 1.75
CA ARG A 73 25.51 -4.73 1.80
C ARG A 73 24.19 -4.89 2.53
N ILE A 74 23.82 -3.85 3.27
CA ILE A 74 22.49 -3.73 3.87
C ILE A 74 21.92 -2.40 3.40
N MET A 75 20.69 -2.43 2.91
CA MET A 75 19.92 -1.26 2.53
C MET A 75 18.72 -1.17 3.46
N SER A 76 18.42 0.00 3.98
CA SER A 76 17.24 0.23 4.82
C SER A 76 16.41 1.37 4.26
N THR A 77 15.09 1.27 4.39
CA THR A 77 14.17 2.37 4.10
C THR A 77 13.54 2.84 5.41
N THR A 78 13.28 4.14 5.51
CA THR A 78 12.61 4.74 6.66
C THR A 78 11.95 6.05 6.24
N ARG A 79 10.89 6.44 6.95
CA ARG A 79 10.19 7.71 6.74
C ARG A 79 10.72 8.84 7.64
N ASP A 80 11.62 8.51 8.58
CA ASP A 80 12.09 9.41 9.63
C ASP A 80 13.56 9.80 9.39
N ASP A 81 13.80 11.09 9.14
CA ASP A 81 15.13 11.64 8.84
C ASP A 81 16.10 11.47 10.02
N GLU A 82 15.59 11.53 11.27
CA GLU A 82 16.39 11.29 12.48
C GLU A 82 16.86 9.83 12.57
N THR A 83 15.92 8.89 12.39
CA THR A 83 16.23 7.46 12.29
C THR A 83 17.25 7.25 11.19
N ALA A 84 17.03 7.74 9.97
CA ALA A 84 17.98 7.55 8.87
C ALA A 84 19.41 8.00 9.18
N SER A 85 19.56 9.15 9.87
CA SER A 85 20.85 9.69 10.29
C SER A 85 21.57 8.81 11.32
N SER A 86 20.83 8.02 12.10
CA SER A 86 21.38 7.02 13.03
C SER A 86 21.76 5.69 12.36
N LEU A 87 21.13 5.36 11.22
CA LEU A 87 21.29 4.06 10.55
C LEU A 87 22.59 3.97 9.74
N ALA A 88 23.02 5.08 9.13
CA ALA A 88 24.08 5.10 8.14
C ALA A 88 25.08 6.24 8.39
N SER A 89 26.35 5.99 8.02
CA SER A 89 27.34 7.07 7.93
C SER A 89 26.92 8.10 6.90
N SER A 90 27.37 9.35 7.05
CA SER A 90 26.96 10.52 6.24
C SER A 90 26.99 10.33 4.72
N ASN A 91 27.78 9.39 4.21
CA ASN A 91 27.97 9.15 2.77
C ASN A 91 27.09 7.99 2.21
N HIS A 92 26.23 7.38 3.01
CA HIS A 92 25.37 6.24 2.61
C HIS A 92 23.87 6.52 2.81
N PHE A 93 23.49 7.80 2.78
CA PHE A 93 22.10 8.23 2.88
C PHE A 93 21.59 8.70 1.53
N LEU A 94 20.40 8.23 1.14
CA LEU A 94 19.69 8.67 -0.05
C LEU A 94 18.33 9.21 0.36
N LYS A 95 18.16 10.54 0.32
CA LYS A 95 16.85 11.16 0.48
C LYS A 95 16.05 10.97 -0.81
N ILE A 96 14.87 10.36 -0.68
CA ILE A 96 13.94 10.22 -1.80
C ILE A 96 13.18 11.53 -1.95
N GLU A 97 13.53 12.29 -2.98
CA GLU A 97 12.85 13.53 -3.33
C GLU A 97 11.58 13.27 -4.15
N PRO A 98 10.59 14.19 -4.11
CA PRO A 98 9.45 14.13 -5.02
C PRO A 98 9.88 14.07 -6.48
N LEU A 99 9.03 13.44 -7.32
CA LEU A 99 9.31 13.32 -8.74
C LEU A 99 9.38 14.69 -9.39
N LYS A 100 10.41 14.86 -10.24
CA LYS A 100 10.46 15.99 -11.18
C LYS A 100 9.25 15.95 -12.10
N TYR A 101 8.84 17.14 -12.57
CA TYR A 101 7.64 17.31 -13.36
C TYR A 101 7.54 16.36 -14.55
N GLU A 102 8.63 16.14 -15.29
CA GLU A 102 8.63 15.29 -16.48
C GLU A 102 8.31 13.82 -16.13
N MET A 103 8.86 13.33 -15.02
CA MET A 103 8.58 11.98 -14.52
C MET A 103 7.17 11.88 -13.93
N ALA A 104 6.75 12.91 -13.20
CA ALA A 104 5.41 12.99 -12.62
C ALA A 104 4.33 13.01 -13.71
N TRP A 105 4.53 13.80 -14.77
CA TRP A 105 3.67 13.86 -15.95
C TRP A 105 3.58 12.52 -16.66
N LYS A 106 4.73 11.87 -16.90
CA LYS A 106 4.78 10.55 -17.53
C LYS A 106 4.07 9.49 -16.70
N LEU A 107 4.27 9.49 -15.39
CA LEU A 107 3.58 8.60 -14.46
C LEU A 107 2.07 8.88 -14.42
N PHE A 108 1.67 10.14 -14.45
CA PHE A 108 0.26 10.51 -14.45
C PHE A 108 -0.43 10.00 -15.71
N CYS A 109 0.11 10.31 -16.90
CA CYS A 109 -0.51 9.95 -18.18
C CYS A 109 -0.62 8.44 -18.39
N SER A 110 0.28 7.63 -17.81
CA SER A 110 0.25 6.17 -17.95
C SER A 110 -0.93 5.49 -17.24
N ILE A 111 -1.75 6.24 -16.51
CA ILE A 111 -2.81 5.69 -15.65
C ILE A 111 -4.21 5.90 -16.24
N PRO A 112 -4.72 7.14 -16.42
CA PRO A 112 -6.06 7.35 -16.97
C PRO A 112 -6.12 6.92 -18.45
N PHE A 113 -5.00 7.03 -19.18
CA PHE A 113 -4.90 6.72 -20.61
C PHE A 113 -4.25 5.36 -20.90
N ARG A 114 -4.19 4.45 -19.92
CA ARG A 114 -3.51 3.15 -20.08
C ARG A 114 -4.09 2.23 -21.16
N ASN A 115 -5.33 2.50 -21.57
CA ASN A 115 -6.03 1.77 -22.62
C ASN A 115 -5.89 2.44 -24.00
N ASP A 116 -5.38 3.67 -24.05
CA ASP A 116 -5.15 4.39 -25.29
C ASP A 116 -3.82 3.91 -25.89
N LEU A 117 -3.81 3.67 -27.21
CA LEU A 117 -2.72 2.99 -27.92
C LEU A 117 -1.33 3.65 -27.73
N GLU A 118 -1.29 4.92 -27.38
CA GLU A 118 -0.05 5.67 -27.16
C GLU A 118 0.13 6.15 -25.71
N GLY A 119 -0.86 5.96 -24.82
CA GLY A 119 -0.83 6.48 -23.44
C GLY A 119 -0.69 8.01 -23.36
N ILE A 120 -1.12 8.72 -24.42
CA ILE A 120 -0.98 10.17 -24.56
C ILE A 120 -2.25 10.85 -24.06
N CYS A 121 -2.06 11.89 -23.23
CA CYS A 121 -3.15 12.75 -22.79
C CYS A 121 -3.73 13.54 -23.97
N PRO A 122 -5.05 13.46 -24.25
CA PRO A 122 -5.73 14.27 -25.25
C PRO A 122 -5.51 15.77 -25.04
N GLN A 123 -5.38 16.52 -26.13
CA GLN A 123 -5.04 17.95 -26.07
C GLN A 123 -6.08 18.78 -25.30
N GLU A 124 -7.37 18.46 -25.44
CA GLU A 124 -8.44 19.13 -24.69
C GLU A 124 -8.35 18.96 -23.15
N LEU A 125 -7.61 17.96 -22.67
CA LEU A 125 -7.42 17.68 -21.25
C LEU A 125 -6.11 18.26 -20.69
N TRP A 126 -5.23 18.81 -21.53
CA TRP A 126 -3.88 19.22 -21.12
C TRP A 126 -3.90 20.22 -19.96
N ASP A 127 -4.73 21.26 -20.02
CA ASP A 127 -4.73 22.30 -18.98
C ASP A 127 -5.13 21.72 -17.62
N SER A 128 -6.20 20.91 -17.60
CA SER A 128 -6.65 20.25 -16.36
C SER A 128 -5.64 19.22 -15.88
N ALA A 129 -5.10 18.39 -16.78
CA ALA A 129 -4.12 17.37 -16.45
C ALA A 129 -2.85 17.97 -15.85
N ARG A 130 -2.31 19.03 -16.45
CA ARG A 130 -1.08 19.68 -15.97
C ARG A 130 -1.29 20.29 -14.61
N ALA A 131 -2.38 21.03 -14.42
CA ALA A 131 -2.73 21.61 -13.13
C ALA A 131 -2.93 20.53 -12.04
N ILE A 132 -3.56 19.40 -12.38
CA ILE A 132 -3.70 18.27 -11.45
C ILE A 132 -2.34 17.68 -11.06
N VAL A 133 -1.43 17.49 -12.02
CA VAL A 133 -0.07 17.00 -11.76
C VAL A 133 0.72 17.97 -10.87
N ASP A 134 0.61 19.28 -11.13
CA ASP A 134 1.24 20.31 -10.31
C ASP A 134 0.73 20.25 -8.86
N ARG A 135 -0.58 20.06 -8.66
CA ARG A 135 -1.19 19.89 -7.33
C ARG A 135 -0.75 18.63 -6.60
N CYS A 136 -0.18 17.64 -7.28
CA CYS A 136 0.38 16.46 -6.63
C CYS A 136 1.74 16.72 -5.97
N GLY A 137 2.44 17.80 -6.34
CA GLY A 137 3.75 18.16 -5.78
C GLY A 137 4.82 17.07 -5.98
N GLY A 138 4.74 16.30 -7.07
CA GLY A 138 5.67 15.21 -7.37
C GLY A 138 5.51 13.94 -6.53
N LEU A 139 4.52 13.87 -5.63
CA LEU A 139 4.29 12.69 -4.79
C LEU A 139 3.68 11.55 -5.62
N SER A 140 4.40 10.44 -5.74
CA SER A 140 3.97 9.28 -6.54
C SER A 140 2.58 8.76 -6.12
N LEU A 141 2.32 8.62 -4.81
CA LEU A 141 1.03 8.14 -4.31
C LEU A 141 -0.13 9.10 -4.65
N ALA A 142 0.10 10.41 -4.61
CA ALA A 142 -0.90 11.40 -5.02
C ALA A 142 -1.22 11.30 -6.52
N ILE A 143 -0.16 11.21 -7.33
CA ILE A 143 -0.25 11.10 -8.79
C ILE A 143 -1.04 9.84 -9.19
N VAL A 144 -0.69 8.67 -8.63
CA VAL A 144 -1.38 7.42 -8.98
C VAL A 144 -2.83 7.41 -8.51
N THR A 145 -3.12 8.04 -7.38
CA THR A 145 -4.48 8.15 -6.83
C THR A 145 -5.36 9.02 -7.73
N LEU A 146 -4.89 10.19 -8.15
CA LEU A 146 -5.67 11.06 -9.04
C LEU A 146 -5.77 10.49 -10.45
N GLY A 147 -4.71 9.87 -10.98
CA GLY A 147 -4.78 9.14 -12.24
C GLY A 147 -5.84 8.02 -12.19
N GLY A 148 -5.90 7.29 -11.08
CA GLY A 148 -6.91 6.24 -10.86
C GLY A 148 -8.33 6.80 -10.71
N LEU A 149 -8.51 7.93 -10.03
CA LEU A 149 -9.78 8.66 -9.95
C LEU A 149 -10.28 9.02 -11.36
N LEU A 150 -9.41 9.63 -12.16
CA LEU A 150 -9.70 10.15 -13.50
C LEU A 150 -9.83 9.06 -14.57
N TYR A 151 -9.38 7.82 -14.32
CA TYR A 151 -9.49 6.71 -15.28
C TYR A 151 -10.91 6.48 -15.80
N SER A 152 -11.94 6.76 -15.00
CA SER A 152 -13.34 6.61 -15.40
C SER A 152 -14.00 7.91 -15.87
N LYS A 153 -13.23 8.97 -16.15
CA LYS A 153 -13.73 10.31 -16.52
C LYS A 153 -13.32 10.62 -17.95
N HIS A 154 -14.32 10.89 -18.79
CA HIS A 154 -14.12 10.98 -20.24
C HIS A 154 -14.36 12.39 -20.80
N SER A 155 -14.96 13.29 -20.01
CA SER A 155 -15.24 14.66 -20.45
C SER A 155 -14.33 15.70 -19.80
N VAL A 156 -14.02 16.77 -20.55
CA VAL A 156 -13.29 17.95 -20.05
C VAL A 156 -13.92 18.52 -18.78
N GLU A 157 -15.24 18.54 -18.71
CA GLU A 157 -15.99 19.07 -17.56
C GLU A 157 -15.80 18.23 -16.28
N GLU A 158 -15.74 16.90 -16.39
CA GLU A 158 -15.45 16.04 -15.24
C GLU A 158 -14.03 16.24 -14.69
N TRP A 159 -13.06 16.46 -15.59
CA TRP A 159 -11.69 16.78 -15.22
C TRP A 159 -11.60 18.15 -14.53
N ARG A 160 -12.28 19.16 -15.09
CA ARG A 160 -12.36 20.51 -14.51
C ARG A 160 -12.96 20.49 -13.11
N ARG A 161 -14.08 19.78 -12.90
CA ARG A 161 -14.71 19.62 -11.57
C ARG A 161 -13.79 18.90 -10.57
N THR A 162 -13.03 17.91 -11.04
CA THR A 162 -12.04 17.22 -10.20
C THR A 162 -10.95 18.19 -9.76
N LEU A 163 -10.43 19.01 -10.67
CA LEU A 163 -9.45 20.05 -10.37
C LEU A 163 -10.01 21.10 -9.39
N GLU A 164 -11.25 21.54 -9.55
CA GLU A 164 -11.91 22.46 -8.62
C GLU A 164 -12.03 21.87 -7.20
N SER A 165 -12.48 20.63 -7.11
CA SER A 165 -12.59 19.90 -5.84
C SER A 165 -11.23 19.73 -5.17
N LEU A 166 -10.21 19.41 -5.97
CA LEU A 166 -8.82 19.30 -5.53
C LEU A 166 -8.30 20.64 -5.00
N ASN A 167 -8.48 21.73 -5.74
CA ASN A 167 -8.06 23.06 -5.31
C ASN A 167 -8.72 23.43 -3.98
N TRP A 168 -10.03 23.21 -3.83
CA TRP A 168 -10.74 23.49 -2.59
C TRP A 168 -10.19 22.70 -1.40
N LEU A 169 -9.92 21.40 -1.58
CA LEU A 169 -9.37 20.54 -0.53
C LEU A 169 -7.94 20.92 -0.13
N LEU A 170 -7.14 21.39 -1.09
CA LEU A 170 -5.72 21.67 -0.87
C LEU A 170 -5.42 23.13 -0.50
N ASN A 171 -6.40 24.04 -0.54
CA ASN A 171 -6.21 25.47 -0.29
C ASN A 171 -5.59 25.82 1.08
N ASN A 172 -5.70 24.95 2.08
CA ASN A 172 -5.18 25.18 3.44
C ASN A 172 -4.25 24.06 3.93
N GLU A 173 -3.66 23.28 3.02
CA GLU A 173 -2.78 22.17 3.40
C GLU A 173 -1.47 22.66 4.02
N ASN A 174 -1.03 22.01 5.11
CA ASN A 174 0.19 22.39 5.83
C ASN A 174 1.30 21.33 5.72
N SER A 175 1.03 20.16 5.13
CA SER A 175 2.02 19.09 5.00
C SER A 175 1.78 18.18 3.79
N LEU A 176 2.82 17.45 3.36
CA LEU A 176 2.74 16.44 2.29
C LEU A 176 1.80 15.28 2.65
N ILE A 177 1.74 14.88 3.92
CA ILE A 177 0.86 13.82 4.41
C ILE A 177 -0.61 14.26 4.31
N GLU A 178 -0.90 15.50 4.69
CA GLU A 178 -2.24 16.08 4.57
C GLU A 178 -2.67 16.18 3.10
N ARG A 179 -1.77 16.60 2.20
CA ARG A 179 -2.00 16.60 0.74
C ARG A 179 -2.47 15.23 0.24
N VAL A 180 -1.68 14.19 0.53
CA VAL A 180 -1.98 12.82 0.09
C VAL A 180 -3.29 12.33 0.72
N SER A 181 -3.51 12.63 2.00
CA SER A 181 -4.74 12.25 2.71
C SER A 181 -5.98 12.89 2.08
N ASN A 182 -5.93 14.18 1.75
CA ASN A 182 -7.03 14.90 1.11
C ASN A 182 -7.32 14.36 -0.30
N ILE A 183 -6.28 14.04 -1.07
CA ILE A 183 -6.41 13.42 -2.39
C ILE A 183 -7.05 12.02 -2.30
N LEU A 184 -6.63 11.21 -1.32
CA LEU A 184 -7.21 9.89 -1.07
C LEU A 184 -8.68 9.98 -0.64
N MET A 185 -9.01 10.96 0.22
CA MET A 185 -10.41 11.24 0.57
C MET A 185 -11.24 11.63 -0.66
N LEU A 186 -10.73 12.52 -1.52
CA LEU A 186 -11.41 12.90 -2.76
C LEU A 186 -11.71 11.66 -3.62
N SER A 187 -10.71 10.80 -3.80
CA SER A 187 -10.84 9.57 -4.57
C SER A 187 -11.84 8.59 -3.93
N PHE A 188 -11.88 8.49 -2.59
CA PHE A 188 -12.88 7.69 -1.89
C PHE A 188 -14.30 8.24 -2.08
N TYR A 189 -14.51 9.55 -1.97
CA TYR A 189 -15.84 10.14 -2.09
C TYR A 189 -16.37 10.06 -3.52
N ASP A 190 -15.49 10.09 -4.53
CA ASP A 190 -15.78 9.87 -5.95
C ASP A 190 -16.14 8.41 -6.28
N LEU A 191 -15.85 7.44 -5.41
CA LEU A 191 -16.26 6.05 -5.64
C LEU A 191 -17.80 5.93 -5.73
N PRO A 192 -18.32 5.10 -6.65
CA PRO A 192 -19.71 4.69 -6.64
C PRO A 192 -20.11 4.07 -5.30
N HIS A 193 -21.35 4.31 -4.86
CA HIS A 193 -21.87 3.84 -3.56
C HIS A 193 -21.62 2.34 -3.32
N TYR A 194 -21.91 1.50 -4.33
CA TYR A 194 -21.74 0.04 -4.25
C TYR A 194 -20.30 -0.43 -4.02
N LEU A 195 -19.28 0.41 -4.28
CA LEU A 195 -17.87 0.07 -4.00
C LEU A 195 -17.40 0.53 -2.62
N LYS A 196 -18.06 1.49 -1.98
CA LYS A 196 -17.55 2.12 -0.76
C LYS A 196 -17.43 1.12 0.38
N ASN A 197 -18.46 0.31 0.62
CA ASN A 197 -18.45 -0.70 1.69
C ASN A 197 -17.39 -1.79 1.44
N CYS A 198 -17.28 -2.26 0.19
CA CYS A 198 -16.24 -3.21 -0.21
C CYS A 198 -14.83 -2.68 0.08
N PHE A 199 -14.57 -1.41 -0.28
CA PHE A 199 -13.29 -0.76 -0.05
C PHE A 199 -13.00 -0.48 1.43
N LEU A 200 -13.99 0.01 2.20
CA LEU A 200 -13.87 0.21 3.64
C LEU A 200 -13.52 -1.10 4.36
N TYR A 201 -14.14 -2.21 3.96
CA TYR A 201 -13.89 -3.53 4.53
C TYR A 201 -12.44 -3.99 4.35
N CYS A 202 -11.78 -3.60 3.27
CA CYS A 202 -10.36 -3.92 3.06
C CYS A 202 -9.44 -3.34 4.16
N SER A 203 -9.85 -2.27 4.84
CA SER A 203 -9.08 -1.70 5.97
C SER A 203 -9.10 -2.56 7.24
N ALA A 204 -10.03 -3.53 7.33
CA ALA A 204 -10.09 -4.48 8.44
C ALA A 204 -8.87 -5.41 8.47
N PHE A 205 -8.26 -5.68 7.30
CA PHE A 205 -7.05 -6.48 7.21
C PHE A 205 -5.86 -5.77 7.90
N PRO A 206 -4.88 -6.53 8.42
CA PRO A 206 -3.63 -5.95 8.92
C PRO A 206 -2.87 -5.18 7.82
N GLU A 207 -1.92 -4.38 8.26
CA GLU A 207 -0.89 -3.80 7.39
C GLU A 207 -0.10 -4.90 6.66
N ASP A 208 0.35 -4.62 5.44
CA ASP A 208 1.04 -5.57 4.54
C ASP A 208 0.30 -6.89 4.23
N TYR A 209 -0.98 -7.00 4.60
CA TYR A 209 -1.70 -8.25 4.43
C TYR A 209 -2.01 -8.53 2.96
N LEU A 210 -1.53 -9.67 2.45
CA LEU A 210 -1.89 -10.18 1.13
C LEU A 210 -3.33 -10.71 1.12
N ILE A 211 -4.25 -9.87 0.64
CA ILE A 211 -5.67 -10.19 0.48
C ILE A 211 -5.85 -11.12 -0.71
N LYS A 212 -6.11 -12.40 -0.44
CA LYS A 212 -6.41 -13.40 -1.49
C LYS A 212 -7.73 -13.05 -2.19
N ARG A 213 -7.72 -13.02 -3.53
CA ARG A 213 -8.87 -12.71 -4.39
C ARG A 213 -10.14 -13.48 -3.99
N LYS A 214 -10.06 -14.82 -3.94
CA LYS A 214 -11.22 -15.66 -3.59
C LYS A 214 -11.75 -15.40 -2.18
N LYS A 215 -10.89 -14.98 -1.25
CA LYS A 215 -11.28 -14.69 0.13
C LYS A 215 -12.07 -13.39 0.20
N ILE A 216 -11.58 -12.32 -0.40
CA ILE A 216 -12.26 -11.02 -0.31
C ILE A 216 -13.62 -11.02 -1.00
N ILE A 217 -13.75 -11.70 -2.14
CA ILE A 217 -15.03 -11.87 -2.84
C ILE A 217 -16.07 -12.53 -1.95
N ARG A 218 -15.73 -13.66 -1.33
CA ARG A 218 -16.64 -14.38 -0.43
C ARG A 218 -17.04 -13.54 0.76
N LEU A 219 -16.13 -12.74 1.30
CA LEU A 219 -16.41 -11.84 2.41
C LEU A 219 -17.39 -10.73 1.99
N TRP A 220 -17.16 -10.07 0.85
CA TRP A 220 -18.08 -9.04 0.38
C TRP A 220 -19.48 -9.57 0.06
N VAL A 221 -19.57 -10.78 -0.51
CA VAL A 221 -20.87 -11.44 -0.74
C VAL A 221 -21.55 -11.79 0.58
N ALA A 222 -20.82 -12.37 1.53
CA ALA A 222 -21.37 -12.76 2.85
C ALA A 222 -21.83 -11.57 3.69
N GLU A 223 -21.15 -10.43 3.56
CA GLU A 223 -21.52 -9.18 4.24
C GLU A 223 -22.65 -8.43 3.53
N GLY A 224 -23.14 -8.92 2.39
CA GLY A 224 -24.23 -8.30 1.62
C GLY A 224 -23.82 -6.99 0.94
N PHE A 225 -22.53 -6.75 0.69
CA PHE A 225 -22.05 -5.52 0.04
C PHE A 225 -22.20 -5.54 -1.48
N VAL A 226 -22.50 -6.70 -2.04
CA VAL A 226 -22.61 -6.91 -3.48
C VAL A 226 -24.07 -6.81 -3.86
N GLU A 227 -24.39 -6.01 -4.88
CA GLU A 227 -25.74 -5.85 -5.39
C GLU A 227 -26.05 -6.93 -6.43
N GLU A 228 -27.29 -7.43 -6.46
CA GLU A 228 -27.77 -8.29 -7.54
C GLU A 228 -27.83 -7.52 -8.87
N ARG A 229 -27.31 -8.11 -9.95
CA ARG A 229 -27.24 -7.46 -11.27
C ARG A 229 -27.61 -8.43 -12.40
N GLY A 230 -28.90 -8.48 -12.70
CA GLY A 230 -29.45 -9.33 -13.77
C GLY A 230 -29.20 -10.81 -13.47
N GLU A 231 -28.74 -11.55 -14.47
CA GLU A 231 -28.50 -13.00 -14.38
C GLU A 231 -27.12 -13.37 -13.82
N ARG A 232 -26.31 -12.38 -13.42
CA ARG A 232 -24.94 -12.63 -12.93
C ARG A 232 -24.94 -13.13 -11.51
N THR A 233 -24.00 -14.02 -11.20
CA THR A 233 -23.75 -14.46 -9.83
C THR A 233 -23.16 -13.33 -8.99
N MET A 234 -23.38 -13.36 -7.68
CA MET A 234 -22.82 -12.38 -6.75
C MET A 234 -21.29 -12.37 -6.81
N GLU A 235 -20.66 -13.53 -7.00
CA GLU A 235 -19.21 -13.65 -7.14
C GLU A 235 -18.69 -12.96 -8.41
N GLU A 236 -19.42 -13.02 -9.53
CA GLU A 236 -19.05 -12.32 -10.76
C GLU A 236 -19.17 -10.81 -10.63
N VAL A 237 -20.18 -10.32 -9.90
CA VAL A 237 -20.33 -8.89 -9.60
C VAL A 237 -19.22 -8.43 -8.66
N ALA A 238 -18.91 -9.22 -7.62
CA ALA A 238 -17.82 -8.93 -6.68
C ALA A 238 -16.43 -8.92 -7.35
N GLU A 239 -16.19 -9.82 -8.33
CA GLU A 239 -14.95 -9.82 -9.12
C GLU A 239 -14.80 -8.50 -9.91
N GLU A 240 -15.90 -8.01 -10.51
CA GLU A 240 -15.91 -6.71 -11.19
C GLU A 240 -15.63 -5.56 -10.22
N TYR A 241 -16.20 -5.60 -9.00
CA TYR A 241 -15.95 -4.58 -7.98
C TYR A 241 -14.47 -4.53 -7.59
N LEU A 242 -13.86 -5.70 -7.38
CA LEU A 242 -12.43 -5.81 -7.10
C LEU A 242 -11.59 -5.24 -8.24
N HIS A 243 -11.96 -5.58 -9.48
CA HIS A 243 -11.28 -5.06 -10.66
C HIS A 243 -11.39 -3.54 -10.74
N LYS A 244 -12.57 -2.95 -10.52
CA LYS A 244 -12.77 -1.50 -10.51
C LYS A 244 -11.92 -0.78 -9.46
N LEU A 245 -11.79 -1.35 -8.26
CA LEU A 245 -10.93 -0.80 -7.21
C LEU A 245 -9.45 -0.82 -7.62
N ILE A 246 -8.99 -1.89 -8.26
CA ILE A 246 -7.63 -1.99 -8.80
C ILE A 246 -7.42 -0.98 -9.93
N LEU A 247 -8.38 -0.86 -10.85
CA LEU A 247 -8.32 0.08 -11.97
C LEU A 247 -8.22 1.53 -11.49
N LYS A 248 -8.81 1.85 -10.34
CA LYS A 248 -8.71 3.16 -9.66
C LYS A 248 -7.48 3.30 -8.75
N ASN A 249 -6.54 2.36 -8.77
CA ASN A 249 -5.35 2.30 -7.90
C ASN A 249 -5.65 2.35 -6.39
N MET A 250 -6.85 1.93 -6.00
CA MET A 250 -7.26 1.85 -4.59
C MET A 250 -6.74 0.57 -3.92
N LEU A 251 -6.52 -0.48 -4.71
CA LEU A 251 -5.90 -1.73 -4.32
C LEU A 251 -4.78 -2.06 -5.31
N ILE A 252 -3.67 -2.58 -4.79
CA ILE A 252 -2.47 -2.88 -5.59
C ILE A 252 -2.38 -4.38 -5.82
N VAL A 253 -2.17 -4.78 -7.07
CA VAL A 253 -1.95 -6.18 -7.45
C VAL A 253 -0.65 -6.67 -6.82
N ALA A 254 -0.72 -7.77 -6.06
CA ALA A 254 0.44 -8.36 -5.38
C ALA A 254 0.88 -9.69 -6.02
N ASP A 255 -0.06 -10.48 -6.55
CA ASP A 255 0.22 -11.77 -7.18
C ASP A 255 -0.75 -12.04 -8.32
N THR A 256 -0.24 -12.61 -9.42
CA THR A 256 -1.01 -13.04 -10.59
C THR A 256 -0.63 -14.47 -10.97
N ASN A 257 -1.55 -15.19 -11.60
CA ASN A 257 -1.24 -16.51 -12.14
C ASN A 257 -0.55 -16.40 -13.52
N ASN A 258 -0.15 -17.54 -14.08
CA ASN A 258 0.51 -17.62 -15.39
C ASN A 258 -0.33 -17.08 -16.56
N TRP A 259 -1.63 -16.83 -16.35
CA TRP A 259 -2.55 -16.25 -17.34
C TRP A 259 -2.84 -14.77 -17.05
N GLY A 260 -2.08 -14.12 -16.17
CA GLY A 260 -2.25 -12.71 -15.79
C GLY A 260 -3.46 -12.43 -14.89
N ARG A 261 -4.18 -13.47 -14.44
CA ARG A 261 -5.34 -13.29 -13.55
C ARG A 261 -4.89 -13.07 -12.12
N LEU A 262 -5.49 -12.06 -11.48
CA LEU A 262 -5.28 -11.71 -10.08
C LEU A 262 -5.42 -12.92 -9.13
N ARG A 263 -4.45 -13.09 -8.25
CA ARG A 263 -4.45 -14.06 -7.15
C ARG A 263 -4.56 -13.38 -5.78
N ALA A 264 -3.82 -12.31 -5.60
CA ALA A 264 -3.84 -11.50 -4.38
C ALA A 264 -3.59 -10.03 -4.69
N CYS A 265 -4.14 -9.18 -3.84
CA CYS A 265 -3.89 -7.74 -3.81
C CYS A 265 -3.58 -7.31 -2.38
N HIS A 266 -3.12 -6.07 -2.22
CA HIS A 266 -2.97 -5.44 -0.91
C HIS A 266 -3.43 -3.98 -0.99
N MET A 267 -3.58 -3.36 0.17
CA MET A 267 -3.87 -1.93 0.30
C MET A 267 -2.61 -1.25 0.84
N HIS A 268 -2.17 -0.19 0.17
CA HIS A 268 -1.02 0.60 0.63
C HIS A 268 -1.29 1.21 2.02
N ASP A 269 -0.29 1.31 2.88
CA ASP A 269 -0.48 1.65 4.30
C ASP A 269 -1.10 3.03 4.51
N ILE A 270 -0.60 4.05 3.82
CA ILE A 270 -1.19 5.41 3.85
C ILE A 270 -2.67 5.39 3.38
N VAL A 271 -2.99 4.61 2.33
CA VAL A 271 -4.39 4.44 1.88
C VAL A 271 -5.21 3.82 2.99
N ARG A 272 -4.69 2.77 3.62
CA ARG A 272 -5.34 2.08 4.73
C ARG A 272 -5.57 3.00 5.93
N GLU A 273 -4.60 3.83 6.31
CA GLU A 273 -4.76 4.81 7.40
C GLU A 273 -5.91 5.78 7.15
N VAL A 274 -5.99 6.33 5.93
CA VAL A 274 -7.09 7.21 5.52
C VAL A 274 -8.43 6.46 5.56
N VAL A 275 -8.49 5.23 5.04
CA VAL A 275 -9.71 4.42 5.03
C VAL A 275 -10.14 4.02 6.44
N ILE A 276 -9.21 3.75 7.36
CA ILE A 276 -9.52 3.52 8.78
C ILE A 276 -10.12 4.79 9.40
N SER A 277 -9.55 5.96 9.13
CA SER A 277 -10.09 7.24 9.61
C SER A 277 -11.52 7.48 9.12
N ILE A 278 -11.79 7.20 7.84
CA ILE A 278 -13.14 7.29 7.25
C ILE A 278 -14.09 6.27 7.88
N SER A 279 -13.66 5.01 8.02
CA SER A 279 -14.45 3.93 8.64
C SER A 279 -14.86 4.26 10.06
N LYS A 280 -13.95 4.85 10.86
CA LYS A 280 -14.24 5.35 12.21
C LYS A 280 -15.30 6.45 12.20
N LYS A 281 -15.18 7.44 11.29
CA LYS A 281 -16.19 8.52 11.13
C LYS A 281 -17.56 8.00 10.69
N GLN A 282 -17.60 6.92 9.92
CA GLN A 282 -18.84 6.32 9.41
C GLN A 282 -19.39 5.16 10.27
N ASN A 283 -18.74 4.84 11.40
CA ASN A 283 -19.09 3.67 12.24
C ASN A 283 -19.13 2.33 11.48
N PHE A 284 -18.36 2.20 10.40
CA PHE A 284 -18.43 1.06 9.47
C PHE A 284 -17.76 -0.21 10.02
N CYS A 285 -16.57 -0.09 10.61
CA CYS A 285 -15.89 -1.18 11.34
C CYS A 285 -15.34 -0.64 12.65
N MET A 286 -16.08 -0.79 13.75
CA MET A 286 -15.50 -0.58 15.07
C MET A 286 -14.52 -1.73 15.36
N ARG A 287 -13.23 -1.48 15.12
CA ARG A 287 -12.16 -2.33 15.66
C ARG A 287 -12.24 -2.22 17.19
N LEU A 288 -12.55 -3.33 17.86
CA LEU A 288 -12.29 -3.44 19.30
C LEU A 288 -10.77 -3.35 19.46
N GLU A 289 -10.27 -2.18 19.85
CA GLU A 289 -8.94 -2.08 20.45
C GLU A 289 -9.00 -2.90 21.74
N THR A 290 -8.50 -4.13 21.69
CA THR A 290 -8.55 -5.07 22.81
C THR A 290 -7.68 -4.55 23.95
N ARG A 291 -8.30 -3.87 24.91
CA ARG A 291 -7.92 -3.86 26.32
C ARG A 291 -9.17 -3.87 27.21
N SER A 292 -9.79 -5.05 27.31
CA SER A 292 -10.52 -5.63 28.48
C SER A 292 -11.66 -6.57 28.02
N PRO A 293 -11.92 -7.69 28.73
CA PRO A 293 -12.77 -8.77 28.25
C PRO A 293 -14.22 -8.61 28.73
N SER A 294 -14.99 -7.70 28.13
CA SER A 294 -16.46 -7.82 28.15
C SER A 294 -17.10 -6.83 27.17
N CYS A 295 -17.26 -7.22 25.91
CA CYS A 295 -18.38 -6.71 25.13
C CYS A 295 -18.71 -7.68 24.00
N LYS A 296 -19.86 -8.36 24.11
CA LYS A 296 -20.39 -9.20 23.05
C LYS A 296 -20.81 -8.30 21.89
N SER A 297 -20.12 -8.40 20.76
CA SER A 297 -20.55 -7.78 19.51
C SER A 297 -21.75 -8.55 18.94
N SER A 298 -22.93 -7.94 18.97
CA SER A 298 -24.07 -8.33 18.15
C SER A 298 -24.27 -7.22 17.13
N ARG A 299 -23.86 -7.43 15.87
CA ARG A 299 -24.49 -6.71 14.77
C ARG A 299 -25.75 -7.50 14.44
N LEU A 300 -26.87 -7.03 14.96
CA LEU A 300 -28.20 -7.47 14.54
C LEU A 300 -28.43 -6.91 13.15
N SER A 301 -28.25 -7.74 12.14
CA SER A 301 -28.86 -7.53 10.83
C SER A 301 -30.37 -7.65 11.02
N ILE A 302 -31.12 -6.58 10.72
CA ILE A 302 -32.57 -6.65 10.54
C ILE A 302 -32.81 -6.35 9.07
N ASN A 303 -33.23 -7.43 8.37
CA ASN A 303 -33.80 -7.57 7.03
C ASN A 303 -33.56 -6.46 6.00
#